data_AF-A0A3D3SU99-F1
#
_entry.id   AF-A0A3D3SU99-F1
#
_cell.length_a   1.000
_cell.length_b   1.000
_cell.length_c   1.000
_cell.angle_alpha   90.00
_cell.angle_beta   90.00
_cell.angle_gamma   90.00
#
_symmetry.space_group_name_H-M   'P 1'
#
loop_
_entity.id
_entity.type
_entity.pdbx_description
1 polymer ?
#
loop_
_entity_poly.entity_id
_entity_poly.type
_entity_poly.pdbx_seq_one_letter_code
_entity_poly.pdbx_strand_id
1 'polypeptide(L)' 'MAAIVDLVGREILDSRGNPTVECDVLLETGVMG' A
#
# COMPACT_ATOMS: atom_id res chain seq x y z
N MET A 1 19.79 -2.73 3.21
CA MET A 1 19.21 -2.94 1.87
C MET A 1 17.71 -2.73 2.06
N ALA A 2 17.08 -1.92 1.22
CA ALA A 2 15.68 -1.48 1.38
C ALA A 2 14.89 -1.71 0.08
N ALA A 3 15.19 -2.81 -0.61
CA ALA A 3 14.50 -3.15 -1.84
C ALA A 3 13.02 -3.45 -1.57
N ILE A 4 12.16 -2.95 -2.43
CA ILE A 4 10.72 -3.28 -2.43
C ILE A 4 10.56 -4.65 -3.09
N VAL A 5 9.84 -5.54 -2.42
CA VAL A 5 9.61 -6.93 -2.90
C VAL A 5 8.16 -7.21 -3.25
N ASP A 6 7.20 -6.45 -2.72
CA ASP A 6 5.79 -6.58 -3.06
C ASP A 6 5.04 -5.24 -2.93
N LEU A 7 3.97 -5.09 -3.72
CA LEU A 7 3.09 -3.93 -3.77
C LEU A 7 1.65 -4.38 -3.98
N VAL A 8 0.77 -4.11 -3.01
CA VAL A 8 -0.65 -4.49 -3.08
C VAL A 8 -1.52 -3.25 -3.03
N GLY A 9 -2.11 -2.90 -4.19
CA GLY A 9 -3.08 -1.80 -4.31
C GLY A 9 -4.52 -2.27 -4.14
N ARG A 10 -5.36 -1.46 -3.50
CA ARG A 10 -6.80 -1.69 -3.31
C ARG A 10 -7.60 -0.39 -3.43
N GLU A 11 -8.82 -0.49 -3.94
CA GLU A 11 -9.77 0.63 -3.91
C GLU A 11 -10.42 0.72 -2.52
N ILE A 12 -10.46 1.92 -1.95
CA ILE A 12 -11.13 2.25 -0.68
C ILE A 12 -11.95 3.54 -0.85
N LEU A 13 -12.76 3.88 0.16
CA LEU A 13 -13.48 5.14 0.18
C LEU A 13 -12.77 6.16 1.06
N ASP A 14 -12.65 7.40 0.57
CA ASP A 14 -12.14 8.52 1.35
C ASP A 14 -13.18 9.03 2.38
N SER A 15 -12.80 10.03 3.17
CA SER A 15 -13.70 10.66 4.17
C SER A 15 -14.95 11.34 3.58
N ARG A 16 -15.02 11.52 2.26
CA ARG A 16 -16.15 12.11 1.52
C ARG A 16 -16.97 11.06 0.78
N GLY A 17 -16.61 9.77 0.90
CA GLY A 17 -17.27 8.66 0.21
C GLY A 17 -16.87 8.49 -1.25
N ASN A 18 -15.79 9.14 -1.71
CA ASN A 18 -15.30 8.96 -3.07
C ASN A 18 -14.31 7.78 -3.13
N PRO A 19 -14.32 6.99 -4.22
CA PRO A 19 -13.29 6.00 -4.47
C PRO A 19 -11.88 6.64 -4.51
N THR A 20 -10.94 6.01 -3.80
CA THR A 20 -9.51 6.33 -3.80
C THR A 20 -8.70 5.03 -3.69
N VAL A 21 -7.37 5.12 -3.77
CA VAL A 21 -6.47 3.96 -3.74
C VAL A 21 -5.66 3.97 -2.45
N GLU A 22 -5.58 2.80 -1.81
CA GLU A 22 -4.62 2.48 -0.75
C GLU A 22 -3.62 1.46 -1.29
N CYS A 23 -2.36 1.55 -0.86
CA CYS A 23 -1.31 0.62 -1.28
C CYS A 23 -0.49 0.20 -0.08
N ASP A 24 -0.30 -1.12 0.07
CA ASP A 24 0.69 -1.68 0.99
C ASP A 24 1.98 -1.97 0.23
N VAL A 25 3.10 -1.66 0.85
CA VAL A 25 4.46 -1.88 0.35
C VAL A 25 5.18 -2.84 1.29
N LEU A 26 5.71 -3.93 0.77
CA LEU A 26 6.58 -4.84 1.53
C LEU A 26 8.02 -4.66 1.09
N LEU A 27 8.90 -4.37 2.06
CA LEU A 27 10.35 -4.36 1.83
C LEU A 27 10.96 -5.74 2.07
N GLU A 28 12.12 -5.99 1.47
CA GLU A 28 12.91 -7.20 1.70
C GLU A 28 13.28 -7.42 3.18
N THR A 29 13.31 -6.33 3.96
CA THR A 29 13.55 -6.36 5.40
C THR A 29 12.33 -6.80 6.21
N GLY A 30 11.19 -7.04 5.57
CA GLY A 30 9.91 -7.38 6.19
C GLY A 30 9.12 -6.18 6.74
N VAL A 31 9.60 -4.95 6.51
CA VAL A 31 8.86 -3.73 6.88
C VAL A 31 7.69 -3.54 5.91
N MET A 32 6.51 -3.23 6.45
CA MET A 32 5.28 -2.99 5.70
C MET A 32 4.74 -1.59 5.98
N GLY A 33 4.18 -0.92 4.97
CA GLY A 33 3.46 0.34 5.12
C GLY A 33 2.92 0.91 3.83
#